data_AF-A0AAW6U126-F1
#
_entry.id   AF-A0AAW6U126-F1
#
_cell.length_a   1.000
_cell.length_b   1.000
_cell.length_c   1.000
_cell.angle_alpha   90.00
_cell.angle_beta   90.00
_cell.angle_gamma   90.00
#
_symmetry.space_group_name_H-M   'P 1'
#
loop_
_entity.id
_entity.type
_entity.pdbx_description
1 polymer ?
#
loop_
_entity_poly.entity_id
_entity_poly.type
_entity_poly.pdbx_seq_one_letter_code
_entity_poly.pdbx_strand_id
1 'polypeptide(L)'
;MKLTFRILILLAVSGTGLATMQVPDVLHYDDIETKLRTDWVYLSPLETYYHENRLEYPFVAHSTGNYRGHVAVWRIESDEFYLSEIRIGDYIHDPTGGYKYVVESYEPNEYGVVSKTRPASESGEVFADWFSGILDCYVKIGDAYVSYLFQIRDGNVVDTQIITSEDYDILSEPATRPLWSEALKAKYRMLILSDNYVTYYYRLSEDDEIEYEGLNSRLATGYERLSPLFGFYGDRHLNWPYNWENLDKCGAPHCRWRIEDDKLCIAGIELYSGLSYYGIDTEELNLTTLFGDRVIDGVVDANWVSGVYRIKHGYATEQDAGWPGYTFTVFHVTGYTFVRIEQGRLTESYSVPKDFNPAKLPDDADPGLIRIVEDYRLPSVFDTPSAPTEGEADEAQSSLEGGE
;
A
#
# COMPACT_ATOMS: atom_id res chain seq x y z
N MET A 1 49.53 2.84 -23.69
CA MET A 1 48.40 1.89 -23.62
C MET A 1 47.12 2.70 -23.75
N LYS A 2 46.45 2.56 -24.90
CA LYS A 2 45.55 3.59 -25.46
C LYS A 2 44.19 3.62 -24.75
N LEU A 3 43.60 4.81 -24.65
CA LEU A 3 42.26 5.12 -24.11
C LEU A 3 41.19 4.08 -24.50
N THR A 4 41.28 3.53 -25.71
CA THR A 4 40.45 2.45 -26.26
C THR A 4 40.41 1.19 -25.40
N PHE A 5 41.54 0.79 -24.79
CA PHE A 5 41.61 -0.39 -23.92
C PHE A 5 40.93 -0.13 -22.56
N ARG A 6 40.98 1.11 -22.06
CA ARG A 6 40.27 1.50 -20.83
C ARG A 6 38.76 1.55 -21.05
N ILE A 7 38.31 2.01 -22.22
CA ILE A 7 36.90 2.01 -22.62
C ILE A 7 36.38 0.57 -22.79
N LEU A 8 37.18 -0.34 -23.37
CA LEU A 8 36.81 -1.76 -23.49
C LEU A 8 36.71 -2.47 -22.13
N ILE A 9 37.59 -2.15 -21.17
CA ILE A 9 37.46 -2.66 -19.79
C ILE A 9 36.23 -2.08 -19.10
N LEU A 10 35.95 -0.78 -19.24
CA LEU A 10 34.73 -0.17 -18.69
C LEU A 10 33.45 -0.75 -19.29
N LEU A 11 33.44 -1.05 -20.59
CA LEU A 11 32.33 -1.73 -21.27
C LEU A 11 32.19 -3.20 -20.84
N ALA A 12 33.30 -3.89 -20.59
CA ALA A 12 33.28 -5.26 -20.09
C ALA A 12 32.80 -5.36 -18.62
N VAL A 13 33.02 -4.31 -17.81
CA VAL A 13 32.60 -4.25 -16.41
C VAL A 13 31.17 -3.70 -16.25
N SER A 14 30.68 -2.90 -17.19
CA SER A 14 29.29 -2.37 -17.18
C SER A 14 28.24 -3.38 -17.64
N GLY A 15 28.64 -4.48 -18.28
CA GLY A 15 27.73 -5.53 -18.76
C GLY A 15 27.20 -6.50 -17.70
N THR A 16 27.59 -6.37 -16.43
CA THR A 16 27.17 -7.26 -15.34
C THR A 16 26.60 -6.50 -14.15
N GLY A 17 25.85 -5.44 -14.39
CA GLY A 17 24.86 -4.96 -13.43
C GLY A 17 23.78 -6.04 -13.30
N LEU A 18 24.08 -7.10 -12.55
CA LEU A 18 23.09 -8.10 -12.18
C LEU A 18 22.13 -7.39 -11.24
N ALA A 19 20.93 -7.06 -11.72
CA ALA A 19 19.83 -6.72 -10.83
C ALA A 19 19.64 -7.90 -9.88
N THR A 20 19.90 -7.67 -8.59
CA THR A 20 19.67 -8.67 -7.56
C THR A 20 18.17 -8.89 -7.48
N MET A 21 17.69 -10.02 -8.00
CA MET A 21 16.30 -10.43 -7.83
C MET A 21 15.98 -10.46 -6.33
N GLN A 22 14.86 -9.85 -5.95
CA GLN A 22 14.41 -9.83 -4.57
C GLN A 22 14.26 -11.25 -4.03
N VAL A 23 14.67 -11.48 -2.79
CA VAL A 23 14.42 -12.73 -2.08
C VAL A 23 12.92 -12.80 -1.74
N PRO A 24 12.17 -13.75 -2.33
CA PRO A 24 10.75 -13.87 -2.10
C PRO A 24 10.48 -14.46 -0.72
N ASP A 25 9.27 -14.22 -0.21
CA ASP A 25 8.75 -14.99 0.91
C ASP A 25 8.48 -16.43 0.46
N VAL A 26 8.41 -17.34 1.43
CA VAL A 26 8.14 -18.76 1.20
C VAL A 26 6.71 -19.05 1.60
N LEU A 27 5.96 -19.79 0.78
CA LEU A 27 4.64 -20.28 1.14
C LEU A 27 4.58 -21.81 0.97
N HIS A 28 4.23 -22.51 2.04
CA HIS A 28 3.92 -23.94 2.03
C HIS A 28 2.42 -24.16 1.78
N TYR A 29 2.08 -24.94 0.74
CA TYR A 29 0.71 -25.29 0.37
C TYR A 29 0.68 -26.70 -0.22
N ASP A 30 -0.16 -27.60 0.31
CA ASP A 30 -0.32 -28.99 -0.16
C ASP A 30 1.03 -29.73 -0.39
N ASP A 31 1.92 -29.71 0.61
CA ASP A 31 3.28 -30.27 0.57
C ASP A 31 4.23 -29.64 -0.47
N ILE A 32 3.81 -28.56 -1.13
CA ILE A 32 4.61 -27.82 -2.11
C ILE A 32 5.17 -26.56 -1.43
N GLU A 33 6.46 -26.32 -1.64
CA GLU A 33 7.09 -25.04 -1.32
C GLU A 33 7.01 -24.12 -2.54
N THR A 34 6.34 -22.99 -2.38
CA THR A 34 6.18 -21.96 -3.40
C THR A 34 6.90 -20.68 -2.98
N LYS A 35 7.19 -19.81 -3.95
CA LYS A 35 7.79 -18.49 -3.72
C LYS A 35 6.73 -17.43 -3.90
N LEU A 36 6.42 -16.70 -2.83
CA LEU A 36 5.51 -15.56 -2.89
C LEU A 36 6.23 -14.39 -3.58
N ARG A 37 5.64 -13.88 -4.67
CA ARG A 37 6.10 -12.67 -5.32
C ARG A 37 5.89 -11.51 -4.36
N THR A 38 6.97 -10.79 -4.13
CA THR A 38 7.04 -9.63 -3.26
C THR A 38 7.81 -8.57 -4.03
N ASP A 39 7.39 -7.32 -3.94
CA ASP A 39 7.93 -6.22 -4.73
C ASP A 39 7.86 -4.92 -3.92
N TRP A 40 8.78 -3.98 -4.14
CA TRP A 40 8.80 -2.65 -3.50
C TRP A 40 7.55 -1.82 -3.77
N VAL A 41 6.78 -2.17 -4.79
CA VAL A 41 5.55 -1.50 -5.24
C VAL A 41 4.35 -1.79 -4.32
N TYR A 42 4.32 -2.91 -3.61
CA TYR A 42 3.21 -3.26 -2.71
C TYR A 42 3.71 -4.04 -1.49
N LEU A 43 3.06 -3.81 -0.34
CA LEU A 43 3.46 -4.40 0.92
C LEU A 43 3.27 -5.92 0.92
N SER A 44 4.24 -6.65 1.49
CA SER A 44 4.02 -8.05 1.85
C SER A 44 2.90 -8.19 2.89
N PRO A 45 2.32 -9.38 3.07
CA PRO A 45 1.32 -9.58 4.12
C PRO A 45 1.85 -9.28 5.55
N LEU A 46 3.17 -9.41 5.78
CA LEU A 46 3.80 -9.04 7.05
C LEU A 46 4.04 -7.52 7.15
N GLU A 47 4.46 -6.87 6.07
CA GLU A 47 4.55 -5.40 6.04
C GLU A 47 3.17 -4.76 6.27
N THR A 48 2.13 -5.35 5.68
CA THR A 48 0.72 -4.97 5.87
C THR A 48 0.31 -5.04 7.34
N TYR A 49 0.77 -6.06 8.09
CA TYR A 49 0.51 -6.16 9.53
C TYR A 49 1.01 -4.91 10.29
N TYR A 50 2.28 -4.54 10.12
CA TYR A 50 2.84 -3.38 10.83
C TYR A 50 2.20 -2.08 10.37
N HIS A 51 1.94 -1.97 9.07
CA HIS A 51 1.33 -0.80 8.46
C HIS A 51 -0.09 -0.54 8.97
N GLU A 52 -0.98 -1.52 8.83
CA GLU A 52 -2.40 -1.38 9.19
C GLU A 52 -2.59 -1.26 10.71
N ASN A 53 -1.73 -1.91 11.51
CA ASN A 53 -1.73 -1.77 12.96
C ASN A 53 -0.93 -0.55 13.45
N ARG A 54 -0.34 0.24 12.54
CA ARG A 54 0.47 1.44 12.84
C ARG A 54 1.58 1.18 13.86
N LEU A 55 2.22 0.02 13.71
CA LEU A 55 3.36 -0.41 14.52
C LEU A 55 4.66 -0.01 13.82
N GLU A 56 5.69 0.25 14.61
CA GLU A 56 7.04 0.45 14.05
C GLU A 56 7.49 -0.84 13.36
N TYR A 57 7.91 -0.70 12.11
CA TYR A 57 8.43 -1.82 11.32
C TYR A 57 9.85 -2.18 11.79
N PRO A 58 10.07 -3.36 12.38
CA PRO A 58 11.29 -3.64 13.16
C PRO A 58 12.47 -4.11 12.30
N PHE A 59 12.27 -4.34 11.00
CA PHE A 59 13.28 -4.93 10.12
C PHE A 59 14.05 -3.86 9.36
N VAL A 60 15.36 -4.06 9.25
CA VAL A 60 16.26 -3.12 8.58
C VAL A 60 16.58 -3.63 7.17
N ALA A 61 16.42 -2.78 6.17
CA ALA A 61 16.82 -3.08 4.80
C ALA A 61 18.33 -3.38 4.72
N HIS A 62 18.71 -4.59 4.27
CA HIS A 62 20.12 -4.99 4.18
C HIS A 62 20.72 -4.76 2.79
N SER A 63 19.91 -4.88 1.74
CA SER A 63 20.35 -4.70 0.35
C SER A 63 19.14 -4.51 -0.58
N THR A 64 19.39 -4.16 -1.84
CA THR A 64 18.33 -4.16 -2.86
C THR A 64 17.74 -5.55 -3.13
N GLY A 65 18.50 -6.62 -2.85
CA GLY A 65 18.02 -8.00 -2.96
C GLY A 65 17.11 -8.44 -1.80
N ASN A 66 17.07 -7.69 -0.70
CA ASN A 66 16.08 -7.84 0.37
C ASN A 66 15.86 -6.49 1.05
N TYR A 67 15.06 -5.63 0.43
CA TYR A 67 14.75 -4.30 0.97
C TYR A 67 13.90 -4.37 2.24
N ARG A 68 13.14 -5.47 2.41
CA ARG A 68 12.23 -5.67 3.54
C ARG A 68 12.98 -5.99 4.83
N GLY A 69 14.20 -6.50 4.74
CA GLY A 69 15.00 -6.91 5.89
C GLY A 69 14.60 -8.25 6.50
N HIS A 70 13.59 -8.93 5.95
CA HIS A 70 13.13 -10.24 6.39
C HIS A 70 12.74 -11.14 5.20
N VAL A 71 12.53 -12.42 5.48
CA VAL A 71 11.84 -13.38 4.61
C VAL A 71 10.80 -14.07 5.49
N ALA A 72 9.52 -13.89 5.17
CA ALA A 72 8.44 -14.53 5.90
C ALA A 72 8.18 -15.92 5.33
N VAL A 73 7.89 -16.87 6.21
CA VAL A 73 7.47 -18.23 5.83
C VAL A 73 6.02 -18.39 6.21
N TRP A 74 5.20 -18.59 5.20
CA TRP A 74 3.76 -18.71 5.30
C TRP A 74 3.31 -20.15 5.08
N ARG A 75 2.09 -20.44 5.52
CA ARG A 75 1.42 -21.71 5.25
C ARG A 75 -0.05 -21.48 4.94
N ILE A 76 -0.57 -22.23 3.99
CA ILE A 76 -2.01 -22.40 3.83
C ILE A 76 -2.36 -23.82 4.22
N GLU A 77 -3.25 -23.97 5.20
CA GLU A 77 -3.75 -25.26 5.65
C GLU A 77 -5.24 -25.14 5.97
N SER A 78 -6.07 -26.06 5.47
CA SER A 78 -7.53 -26.05 5.69
C SER A 78 -8.20 -24.71 5.34
N ASP A 79 -7.82 -24.12 4.21
CA ASP A 79 -8.27 -22.80 3.72
C ASP A 79 -7.93 -21.62 4.65
N GLU A 80 -6.96 -21.77 5.54
CA GLU A 80 -6.51 -20.72 6.46
C GLU A 80 -5.04 -20.35 6.20
N PHE A 81 -4.74 -19.06 6.23
CA PHE A 81 -3.42 -18.48 5.96
C PHE A 81 -2.70 -18.15 7.28
N TYR A 82 -1.50 -18.69 7.44
CA TYR A 82 -0.71 -18.61 8.67
C TYR A 82 0.69 -18.08 8.41
N LEU A 83 1.17 -17.22 9.30
CA LEU A 83 2.59 -16.89 9.43
C LEU A 83 3.26 -17.93 10.33
N SER A 84 4.22 -18.68 9.80
CA SER A 84 4.93 -19.73 10.52
C SER A 84 6.28 -19.28 11.08
N GLU A 85 7.01 -18.45 10.34
CA GLU A 85 8.39 -18.12 10.67
C GLU A 85 8.76 -16.74 10.08
N ILE A 86 9.64 -16.03 10.77
CA ILE A 86 10.28 -14.82 10.26
C ILE A 86 11.79 -15.09 10.19
N ARG A 87 12.37 -15.04 9.00
CA ARG A 87 13.81 -15.23 8.78
C ARG A 87 14.50 -13.91 8.55
N ILE A 88 15.59 -13.66 9.27
CA ILE A 88 16.40 -12.43 9.13
C ILE A 88 17.84 -12.82 8.86
N GLY A 89 18.41 -12.19 7.84
CA GLY A 89 19.81 -12.38 7.49
C GLY A 89 20.69 -11.31 8.10
N ASP A 90 21.69 -11.68 8.89
CA ASP A 90 22.64 -10.74 9.47
C ASP A 90 24.10 -11.15 9.21
N TYR A 91 25.00 -10.18 9.28
CA TYR A 91 26.44 -10.37 9.17
C TYR A 91 27.06 -10.34 10.57
N ILE A 92 27.29 -11.51 11.15
CA ILE A 92 27.95 -11.62 12.45
C ILE A 92 29.48 -11.63 12.30
N HIS A 93 30.16 -11.01 13.27
CA HIS A 93 31.63 -10.99 13.30
C HIS A 93 32.17 -12.39 13.62
N ASP A 94 32.97 -12.94 12.72
CA ASP A 94 33.65 -14.22 12.90
C ASP A 94 34.85 -14.04 13.86
N PRO A 95 35.01 -14.87 14.91
CA PRO A 95 36.17 -14.84 15.81
C PRO A 95 37.53 -14.95 15.10
N THR A 96 37.56 -15.44 13.86
CA THR A 96 38.76 -15.57 13.02
C THR A 96 39.08 -14.31 12.19
N GLY A 97 38.28 -13.23 12.32
CA GLY A 97 38.58 -11.92 11.73
C GLY A 97 37.87 -11.61 10.41
N GLY A 98 36.60 -12.01 10.27
CA GLY A 98 35.76 -11.73 9.10
C GLY A 98 34.29 -11.50 9.46
N TYR A 99 33.42 -11.40 8.46
CA TYR A 99 31.97 -11.39 8.62
C TYR A 99 31.37 -12.65 8.00
N LYS A 100 30.48 -13.31 8.73
CA LYS A 100 29.72 -14.46 8.22
C LYS A 100 28.26 -14.08 8.11
N TYR A 101 27.67 -14.32 6.94
CA TYR A 101 26.23 -14.20 6.77
C TYR A 101 25.56 -15.39 7.46
N VAL A 102 24.64 -15.11 8.38
CA VAL A 102 23.80 -16.08 9.06
C VAL A 102 22.34 -15.71 8.82
N VAL A 103 21.49 -16.72 8.68
CA VAL A 103 20.04 -16.53 8.67
C VAL A 103 19.53 -17.08 9.98
N GLU A 104 18.93 -16.20 10.78
CA GLU A 104 18.25 -16.54 12.02
C GLU A 104 16.76 -16.67 11.75
N SER A 105 16.12 -17.56 12.50
CA SER A 105 14.72 -17.94 12.36
C SER A 105 14.02 -17.63 13.68
N TYR A 106 12.91 -16.91 13.60
CA TYR A 106 12.16 -16.46 14.77
C TYR A 106 10.69 -16.84 14.65
N GLU A 107 10.06 -17.08 15.80
CA GLU A 107 8.61 -17.19 15.89
C GLU A 107 7.96 -15.80 15.64
N PRO A 108 6.76 -15.74 15.05
CA PRO A 108 6.07 -14.48 14.80
C PRO A 108 5.83 -13.63 16.05
N ASN A 109 5.59 -14.28 17.19
CA ASN A 109 5.34 -13.63 18.47
C ASN A 109 6.55 -12.83 19.00
N GLU A 110 7.78 -13.20 18.64
CA GLU A 110 9.02 -12.51 19.04
C GLU A 110 9.09 -11.10 18.43
N TYR A 111 8.39 -10.90 17.32
CA TYR A 111 8.24 -9.62 16.64
C TYR A 111 6.88 -8.97 16.89
N GLY A 112 6.14 -9.44 17.89
CA GLY A 112 4.85 -8.88 18.30
C GLY A 112 3.72 -9.12 17.31
N VAL A 113 3.86 -10.09 16.39
CA VAL A 113 2.81 -10.45 15.44
C VAL A 113 1.80 -11.37 16.13
N VAL A 114 0.54 -10.94 16.17
CA VAL A 114 -0.55 -11.68 16.80
C VAL A 114 -1.81 -11.64 15.93
N SER A 115 -2.61 -12.70 16.00
CA SER A 115 -3.95 -12.76 15.42
C SER A 115 -4.94 -11.96 16.26
N LYS A 116 -5.90 -11.32 15.59
CA LYS A 116 -7.00 -10.57 16.23
C LYS A 116 -8.05 -11.49 16.87
N THR A 117 -8.21 -12.70 16.33
CA THR A 117 -9.34 -13.59 16.65
C THR A 117 -8.96 -14.83 17.45
N ARG A 118 -7.69 -15.26 17.42
CA ARG A 118 -7.25 -16.46 18.13
C ARG A 118 -5.79 -16.39 18.61
N PRO A 119 -5.41 -17.15 19.65
CA PRO A 119 -4.01 -17.29 20.03
C PRO A 119 -3.21 -18.04 18.96
N ALA A 120 -1.89 -17.94 19.03
CA ALA A 120 -0.98 -18.73 18.21
C ALA A 120 -1.18 -20.24 18.44
N SER A 121 -0.83 -21.05 17.43
CA SER A 121 -0.85 -22.51 17.52
C SER A 121 0.19 -23.04 18.53
N GLU A 122 0.14 -24.33 18.85
CA GLU A 122 1.17 -24.98 19.67
C GLU A 122 2.57 -24.95 19.03
N SER A 123 2.65 -24.83 17.70
CA SER A 123 3.89 -24.68 16.93
C SER A 123 4.34 -23.22 16.77
N GLY A 124 3.64 -22.27 17.39
CA GLY A 124 3.97 -20.83 17.31
C GLY A 124 3.42 -20.12 16.06
N GLU A 125 2.64 -20.80 15.22
CA GLU A 125 2.05 -20.20 14.01
C GLU A 125 0.94 -19.22 14.36
N VAL A 126 0.87 -18.12 13.62
CA VAL A 126 -0.12 -17.06 13.83
C VAL A 126 -1.04 -16.98 12.63
N PHE A 127 -2.35 -17.07 12.89
CA PHE A 127 -3.37 -16.88 11.86
C PHE A 127 -3.39 -15.45 11.35
N ALA A 128 -3.32 -15.27 10.03
CA ALA A 128 -3.17 -13.97 9.39
C ALA A 128 -4.52 -13.25 9.16
N ASP A 129 -5.37 -13.15 10.19
CA ASP A 129 -6.68 -12.48 10.11
C ASP A 129 -6.64 -10.96 9.93
N TRP A 130 -5.45 -10.38 9.90
CA TRP A 130 -5.26 -9.00 9.47
C TRP A 130 -5.23 -8.86 7.95
N PHE A 131 -4.94 -9.93 7.21
CA PHE A 131 -4.65 -9.83 5.78
C PHE A 131 -5.86 -10.15 4.90
N SER A 132 -6.12 -9.26 3.95
CA SER A 132 -7.07 -9.44 2.84
C SER A 132 -6.41 -8.97 1.55
N GLY A 133 -6.28 -9.84 0.55
CA GLY A 133 -5.53 -9.53 -0.67
C GLY A 133 -5.33 -10.71 -1.60
N ILE A 134 -4.51 -10.52 -2.64
CA ILE A 134 -4.10 -11.58 -3.57
C ILE A 134 -2.65 -11.97 -3.34
N LEU A 135 -2.39 -13.26 -3.13
CA LEU A 135 -1.05 -13.82 -3.11
C LEU A 135 -0.72 -14.38 -4.50
N ASP A 136 0.34 -13.87 -5.15
CA ASP A 136 0.92 -14.47 -6.36
C ASP A 136 2.14 -15.31 -5.99
N CYS A 137 1.96 -16.62 -5.90
CA CYS A 137 3.01 -17.57 -5.58
C CYS A 137 3.44 -18.33 -6.82
N TYR A 138 4.72 -18.70 -6.93
CA TYR A 138 5.19 -19.45 -8.09
C TYR A 138 6.11 -20.60 -7.73
N VAL A 139 6.07 -21.63 -8.59
CA VAL A 139 7.03 -22.73 -8.63
C VAL A 139 7.67 -22.78 -10.00
N LYS A 140 8.98 -23.04 -10.04
CA LYS A 140 9.71 -23.29 -11.29
C LYS A 140 9.84 -24.79 -11.52
N ILE A 141 9.25 -25.29 -12.61
CA ILE A 141 9.30 -26.70 -13.00
C ILE A 141 10.02 -26.79 -14.35
N GLY A 142 11.28 -27.22 -14.33
CA GLY A 142 12.15 -27.16 -15.51
C GLY A 142 12.36 -25.70 -15.96
N ASP A 143 11.99 -25.38 -17.18
CA ASP A 143 12.04 -24.02 -17.75
C ASP A 143 10.72 -23.25 -17.63
N ALA A 144 9.65 -23.90 -17.16
CA ALA A 144 8.33 -23.29 -17.02
C ALA A 144 8.10 -22.76 -15.60
N TYR A 145 7.23 -21.75 -15.51
CA TYR A 145 6.69 -21.25 -14.25
C TYR A 145 5.21 -21.61 -14.14
N VAL A 146 4.81 -22.04 -12.95
CA VAL A 146 3.39 -22.23 -12.58
C VAL A 146 3.08 -21.25 -11.46
N SER A 147 2.09 -20.39 -11.69
CA SER A 147 1.57 -19.45 -10.68
C SER A 147 0.42 -20.08 -9.92
N TYR A 148 0.40 -19.86 -8.62
CA TYR A 148 -0.67 -20.18 -7.68
C TYR A 148 -1.16 -18.84 -7.14
N LEU A 149 -2.36 -18.46 -7.55
CA LEU A 149 -3.01 -17.24 -7.07
C LEU A 149 -4.01 -17.60 -5.98
N PHE A 150 -3.87 -17.00 -4.81
CA PHE A 150 -4.80 -17.16 -3.69
C PHE A 150 -5.49 -15.85 -3.40
N GLN A 151 -6.81 -15.83 -3.39
CA GLN A 151 -7.57 -14.73 -2.82
C GLN A 151 -7.77 -14.98 -1.33
N ILE A 152 -7.24 -14.09 -0.50
CA ILE A 152 -7.35 -14.14 0.95
C ILE A 152 -8.34 -13.08 1.42
N ARG A 153 -9.23 -13.45 2.34
CA ARG A 153 -10.13 -12.54 3.06
C ARG A 153 -10.08 -12.84 4.55
N ASP A 154 -9.58 -11.86 5.31
CA ASP A 154 -9.41 -11.92 6.75
C ASP A 154 -8.68 -13.21 7.17
N GLY A 155 -7.58 -13.52 6.48
CA GLY A 155 -6.78 -14.73 6.69
C GLY A 155 -7.34 -16.02 6.08
N ASN A 156 -8.54 -16.03 5.50
CA ASN A 156 -9.13 -17.23 4.89
C ASN A 156 -8.93 -17.23 3.38
N VAL A 157 -8.56 -18.37 2.80
CA VAL A 157 -8.52 -18.58 1.35
C VAL A 157 -9.96 -18.72 0.85
N VAL A 158 -10.40 -17.80 0.00
CA VAL A 158 -11.75 -17.81 -0.57
C VAL A 158 -11.80 -18.28 -2.02
N ASP A 159 -10.68 -18.19 -2.73
CA ASP A 159 -10.51 -18.75 -4.08
C ASP A 159 -9.04 -19.07 -4.34
N THR A 160 -8.78 -20.08 -5.17
CA THR A 160 -7.44 -20.53 -5.58
C THR A 160 -7.43 -20.84 -7.06
N GLN A 161 -6.51 -20.22 -7.80
CA GLN A 161 -6.34 -20.46 -9.23
C GLN A 161 -4.89 -20.84 -9.56
N ILE A 162 -4.72 -21.94 -10.29
CA ILE A 162 -3.41 -22.39 -10.79
C ILE A 162 -3.30 -22.00 -12.26
N ILE A 163 -2.28 -21.20 -12.58
CA ILE A 163 -2.05 -20.62 -13.91
C ILE A 163 -0.73 -21.14 -14.46
N THR A 164 -0.83 -21.94 -15.51
CA THR A 164 0.32 -22.50 -16.24
C THR A 164 0.76 -21.55 -17.35
N SER A 165 1.92 -21.81 -17.97
CA SER A 165 2.38 -21.04 -19.13
C SER A 165 1.41 -21.13 -20.32
N GLU A 166 0.76 -22.29 -20.53
CA GLU A 166 -0.26 -22.46 -21.58
C GLU A 166 -1.52 -21.63 -21.29
N ASP A 167 -1.94 -21.55 -20.01
CA ASP A 167 -3.03 -20.67 -19.62
C ASP A 167 -2.70 -19.20 -19.94
N TYR A 168 -1.48 -18.74 -19.64
CA TYR A 168 -1.04 -17.39 -19.98
C TYR A 168 -1.10 -17.12 -21.48
N ASP A 169 -0.62 -18.05 -22.31
CA ASP A 169 -0.67 -17.91 -23.77
C ASP A 169 -2.12 -17.72 -24.25
N ILE A 170 -3.05 -18.55 -23.77
CA ILE A 170 -4.48 -18.45 -24.13
C ILE A 170 -5.10 -17.14 -23.62
N LEU A 171 -4.83 -16.79 -22.35
CA LEU A 171 -5.42 -15.62 -21.69
C LEU A 171 -4.88 -14.30 -22.27
N SER A 172 -3.70 -14.33 -22.89
CA SER A 172 -3.08 -13.19 -23.57
C SER A 172 -3.71 -12.84 -24.92
N GLU A 173 -4.61 -13.68 -25.47
CA GLU A 173 -5.28 -13.48 -26.76
C GLU A 173 -6.75 -13.03 -26.59
N PRO A 174 -7.06 -11.71 -26.58
CA PRO A 174 -8.41 -11.22 -26.25
C PRO A 174 -9.50 -11.68 -27.21
N ALA A 175 -9.13 -12.00 -28.46
CA ALA A 175 -10.06 -12.49 -29.48
C ALA A 175 -10.69 -13.85 -29.12
N THR A 176 -10.05 -14.63 -28.24
CA THR A 176 -10.53 -15.95 -27.82
C THR A 176 -11.49 -15.89 -26.62
N ARG A 177 -11.65 -14.72 -25.97
CA ARG A 177 -12.51 -14.53 -24.78
C ARG A 177 -13.92 -15.12 -24.90
N PRO A 178 -14.67 -14.98 -26.01
CA PRO A 178 -16.00 -15.56 -26.14
C PRO A 178 -16.03 -17.08 -26.12
N LEU A 179 -14.88 -17.74 -26.34
CA LEU A 179 -14.72 -19.19 -26.42
C LEU A 179 -14.19 -19.79 -25.11
N TRP A 180 -13.87 -18.97 -24.11
CA TRP A 180 -13.31 -19.45 -22.85
C TRP A 180 -14.33 -20.26 -22.05
N SER A 181 -13.86 -21.37 -21.48
CA SER A 181 -14.60 -22.14 -20.48
C SER A 181 -14.75 -21.32 -19.19
N GLU A 182 -15.69 -21.71 -18.32
CA GLU A 182 -15.83 -21.08 -17.00
C GLU A 182 -14.55 -21.18 -16.17
N ALA A 183 -13.79 -22.27 -16.31
CA ALA A 183 -12.50 -22.41 -15.64
C ALA A 183 -11.46 -21.37 -16.13
N LEU A 184 -11.38 -21.11 -17.44
CA LEU A 184 -10.50 -20.06 -17.97
C LEU A 184 -10.96 -18.67 -17.57
N LYS A 185 -12.28 -18.43 -17.51
CA LYS A 185 -12.83 -17.16 -17.01
C LYS A 185 -12.49 -16.93 -15.54
N ALA A 186 -12.53 -17.97 -14.70
CA ALA A 186 -12.13 -17.87 -13.29
C ALA A 186 -10.65 -17.51 -13.15
N LYS A 187 -9.75 -18.18 -13.88
CA LYS A 187 -8.32 -17.81 -13.93
C LYS A 187 -8.10 -16.38 -14.38
N TYR A 188 -8.82 -15.94 -15.42
CA TYR A 188 -8.75 -14.56 -15.91
C TYR A 188 -9.20 -13.54 -14.87
N ARG A 189 -10.29 -13.80 -14.15
CA ARG A 189 -10.76 -12.94 -13.05
C ARG A 189 -9.70 -12.82 -11.96
N MET A 190 -9.06 -13.92 -11.58
CA MET A 190 -8.01 -13.90 -10.58
C MET A 190 -6.77 -13.10 -11.02
N LEU A 191 -6.41 -13.15 -12.31
CA LEU A 191 -5.36 -12.28 -12.86
C LEU A 191 -5.75 -10.80 -12.78
N ILE A 192 -7.00 -10.44 -13.09
CA ILE A 192 -7.49 -9.06 -12.94
C ILE A 192 -7.42 -8.63 -11.47
N LEU A 193 -7.89 -9.47 -10.54
CA LEU A 193 -7.82 -9.15 -9.11
C LEU A 193 -6.38 -8.99 -8.63
N SER A 194 -5.46 -9.81 -9.13
CA SER A 194 -4.03 -9.70 -8.81
C SER A 194 -3.44 -8.36 -9.29
N ASP A 195 -3.74 -7.96 -10.53
CA ASP A 195 -3.27 -6.68 -11.09
C ASP A 195 -3.90 -5.47 -10.39
N ASN A 196 -5.20 -5.56 -10.10
CA ASN A 196 -5.94 -4.57 -9.32
C ASN A 196 -5.35 -4.43 -7.92
N TYR A 197 -5.07 -5.54 -7.23
CA TYR A 197 -4.48 -5.54 -5.89
C TYR A 197 -3.14 -4.80 -5.90
N VAL A 198 -2.23 -5.17 -6.80
CA VAL A 198 -0.91 -4.53 -6.91
C VAL A 198 -1.04 -3.05 -7.25
N THR A 199 -1.87 -2.70 -8.23
CA THR A 199 -2.09 -1.31 -8.66
C THR A 199 -2.72 -0.46 -7.57
N TYR A 200 -3.75 -0.97 -6.89
CA TYR A 200 -4.47 -0.26 -5.84
C TYR A 200 -3.52 0.10 -4.69
N TYR A 201 -2.78 -0.88 -4.16
CA TYR A 201 -1.85 -0.63 -3.06
C TYR A 201 -0.65 0.23 -3.44
N TYR A 202 -0.17 0.11 -4.68
CA TYR A 202 0.85 1.02 -5.19
C TYR A 202 0.39 2.48 -5.13
N ARG A 203 -0.84 2.74 -5.57
CA ARG A 203 -1.42 4.09 -5.63
C ARG A 203 -1.97 4.61 -4.31
N LEU A 204 -2.28 3.73 -3.35
CA LEU A 204 -2.60 4.13 -1.97
C LEU A 204 -1.45 4.87 -1.28
N SER A 205 -0.22 4.77 -1.81
CA SER A 205 0.94 5.43 -1.25
C SER A 205 1.10 6.91 -1.62
N GLU A 206 0.24 7.43 -2.49
CA GLU A 206 0.29 8.81 -2.96
C GLU A 206 -0.32 9.78 -1.93
N ASP A 207 0.27 10.96 -1.79
CA ASP A 207 -0.30 12.03 -0.95
C ASP A 207 -1.45 12.73 -1.69
N ASP A 208 -2.56 12.94 -0.99
CA ASP A 208 -3.67 13.77 -1.45
C ASP A 208 -3.22 15.24 -1.67
N GLU A 209 -3.98 15.97 -2.48
CA GLU A 209 -3.83 17.41 -2.64
C GLU A 209 -4.64 18.17 -1.59
N ILE A 210 -4.11 19.29 -1.11
CA ILE A 210 -4.84 20.17 -0.21
C ILE A 210 -4.55 21.64 -0.51
N GLU A 211 -5.60 22.42 -0.71
CA GLU A 211 -5.53 23.87 -0.74
C GLU A 211 -5.65 24.41 0.69
N TYR A 212 -4.59 25.06 1.18
CA TYR A 212 -4.53 25.64 2.53
C TYR A 212 -3.86 27.01 2.45
N GLU A 213 -4.52 28.04 3.00
CA GLU A 213 -4.05 29.44 2.96
C GLU A 213 -3.69 29.94 1.53
N GLY A 214 -4.46 29.49 0.53
CA GLY A 214 -4.25 29.83 -0.89
C GLY A 214 -3.05 29.14 -1.55
N LEU A 215 -2.44 28.16 -0.88
CA LEU A 215 -1.33 27.37 -1.40
C LEU A 215 -1.79 25.96 -1.76
N ASN A 216 -1.45 25.49 -2.96
CA ASN A 216 -1.57 24.07 -3.31
C ASN A 216 -0.45 23.29 -2.62
N SER A 217 -0.85 22.43 -1.68
CA SER A 217 0.02 21.66 -0.79
C SER A 217 -0.34 20.17 -0.88
N ARG A 218 0.41 19.31 -0.18
CA ARG A 218 0.11 17.87 -0.09
C ARG A 218 -0.35 17.51 1.31
N LEU A 219 -1.44 16.77 1.44
CA LEU A 219 -1.84 16.18 2.70
C LEU A 219 -1.11 14.85 2.86
N ALA A 220 -0.41 14.63 3.98
CA ALA A 220 0.38 13.43 4.18
C ALA A 220 -0.50 12.18 4.37
N THR A 221 -0.89 11.55 3.26
CA THR A 221 -1.82 10.40 3.17
C THR A 221 -1.23 9.22 2.39
N GLY A 222 0.09 9.18 2.19
CA GLY A 222 0.76 8.05 1.59
C GLY A 222 0.98 6.86 2.53
N TYR A 223 2.07 6.11 2.34
CA TYR A 223 2.42 4.90 3.13
C TYR A 223 2.35 5.04 4.66
N GLU A 224 2.34 6.22 5.25
CA GLU A 224 2.24 6.35 6.71
C GLU A 224 0.79 6.47 7.22
N ARG A 225 -0.16 6.87 6.35
CA ARG A 225 -1.54 7.23 6.72
C ARG A 225 -2.45 7.10 5.53
N LEU A 226 -3.59 6.43 5.65
CA LEU A 226 -4.59 6.44 4.58
C LEU A 226 -5.30 7.81 4.46
N SER A 227 -5.84 8.11 3.27
CA SER A 227 -6.65 9.32 3.03
C SER A 227 -7.80 9.48 4.05
N PRO A 228 -8.10 10.70 4.55
CA PRO A 228 -9.26 10.94 5.42
C PRO A 228 -10.60 10.60 4.78
N LEU A 229 -10.64 10.41 3.46
CA LEU A 229 -11.82 9.94 2.74
C LEU A 229 -12.33 8.62 3.31
N PHE A 230 -11.44 7.70 3.71
CA PHE A 230 -11.87 6.39 4.19
C PHE A 230 -12.68 6.44 5.49
N GLY A 231 -12.60 7.52 6.27
CA GLY A 231 -13.49 7.74 7.41
C GLY A 231 -14.97 7.83 7.01
N PHE A 232 -15.26 8.28 5.78
CA PHE A 232 -16.63 8.23 5.23
C PHE A 232 -17.10 6.78 5.00
N TYR A 233 -16.15 5.90 4.67
CA TYR A 233 -16.38 4.48 4.40
C TYR A 233 -16.07 3.61 5.65
N GLY A 234 -16.18 4.17 6.85
CA GLY A 234 -16.03 3.43 8.11
C GLY A 234 -14.60 2.99 8.41
N ASP A 235 -13.61 3.79 8.01
CA ASP A 235 -12.17 3.59 8.26
C ASP A 235 -11.60 2.28 7.71
N ARG A 236 -12.28 1.69 6.72
CA ARG A 236 -11.82 0.50 6.00
C ARG A 236 -11.67 0.85 4.53
N HIS A 237 -10.45 0.82 4.02
CA HIS A 237 -10.21 1.09 2.59
C HIS A 237 -10.85 0.03 1.68
N LEU A 238 -11.18 -1.16 2.20
CA LEU A 238 -11.96 -2.18 1.47
C LEU A 238 -13.44 -1.81 1.32
N ASN A 239 -13.95 -0.80 2.04
CA ASN A 239 -15.30 -0.29 1.84
C ASN A 239 -15.36 0.79 0.74
N TRP A 240 -14.21 1.22 0.21
CA TRP A 240 -14.16 2.10 -0.95
C TRP A 240 -14.74 1.38 -2.18
N PRO A 241 -15.72 1.95 -2.91
CA PRO A 241 -16.41 1.25 -3.99
C PRO A 241 -15.52 0.86 -5.18
N TYR A 242 -14.39 1.52 -5.37
CA TYR A 242 -13.43 1.24 -6.46
C TYR A 242 -12.13 0.63 -5.93
N ASN A 243 -12.20 -0.15 -4.84
CA ASN A 243 -11.05 -0.89 -4.34
C ASN A 243 -10.63 -2.04 -5.28
N TRP A 244 -9.59 -2.77 -4.91
CA TRP A 244 -9.00 -3.83 -5.74
C TRP A 244 -9.93 -5.00 -6.09
N GLU A 245 -10.98 -5.25 -5.29
CA GLU A 245 -11.97 -6.28 -5.56
C GLU A 245 -12.94 -5.90 -6.70
N ASN A 246 -12.98 -4.62 -7.10
CA ASN A 246 -13.84 -4.16 -8.18
C ASN A 246 -13.24 -4.52 -9.55
N LEU A 247 -13.84 -5.52 -10.20
CA LEU A 247 -13.41 -6.04 -11.51
C LEU A 247 -13.66 -5.06 -12.66
N ASP A 248 -14.63 -4.17 -12.53
CA ASP A 248 -15.03 -3.26 -13.60
C ASP A 248 -14.22 -1.95 -13.55
N LYS A 249 -13.93 -1.48 -12.33
CA LYS A 249 -13.23 -0.21 -12.09
C LYS A 249 -12.50 -0.21 -10.75
N CYS A 250 -11.17 -0.23 -10.81
CA CYS A 250 -10.28 -0.24 -9.65
C CYS A 250 -9.32 0.95 -9.66
N GLY A 251 -9.12 1.57 -8.49
CA GLY A 251 -8.02 2.50 -8.25
C GLY A 251 -8.06 3.14 -6.86
N ALA A 252 -6.92 3.66 -6.43
CA ALA A 252 -6.83 4.36 -5.15
C ALA A 252 -7.45 5.75 -5.26
N PRO A 253 -8.18 6.22 -4.24
CA PRO A 253 -8.69 7.59 -4.24
C PRO A 253 -7.54 8.58 -3.99
N HIS A 254 -7.44 9.59 -4.82
CA HIS A 254 -6.59 10.76 -4.61
C HIS A 254 -7.49 12.00 -4.55
N CYS A 255 -7.61 12.57 -3.35
CA CYS A 255 -8.55 13.64 -3.07
C CYS A 255 -7.89 15.01 -3.27
N ARG A 256 -8.69 15.97 -3.75
CA ARG A 256 -8.39 17.40 -3.68
C ARG A 256 -9.17 17.99 -2.52
N TRP A 257 -8.51 18.16 -1.39
CA TRP A 257 -9.04 18.80 -0.20
C TRP A 257 -8.90 20.33 -0.28
N ARG A 258 -9.74 21.04 0.47
CA ARG A 258 -9.61 22.47 0.71
C ARG A 258 -9.94 22.76 2.16
N ILE A 259 -9.19 23.67 2.77
CA ILE A 259 -9.58 24.30 4.04
C ILE A 259 -9.94 25.76 3.76
N GLU A 260 -11.21 26.12 3.97
CA GLU A 260 -11.75 27.47 3.78
C GLU A 260 -12.68 27.82 4.95
N ASP A 261 -12.52 29.00 5.55
CA ASP A 261 -13.26 29.41 6.76
C ASP A 261 -13.27 28.34 7.88
N ASP A 262 -12.09 27.79 8.15
CA ASP A 262 -11.85 26.69 9.10
C ASP A 262 -12.64 25.40 8.80
N LYS A 263 -13.20 25.23 7.59
CA LYS A 263 -13.87 24.01 7.16
C LYS A 263 -13.00 23.20 6.22
N LEU A 264 -12.86 21.92 6.49
CA LEU A 264 -12.33 20.95 5.54
C LEU A 264 -13.45 20.49 4.59
N CYS A 265 -13.19 20.57 3.30
CA CYS A 265 -14.09 20.12 2.24
C CYS A 265 -13.32 19.28 1.20
N ILE A 266 -14.02 18.37 0.52
CA ILE A 266 -13.53 17.70 -0.69
C ILE A 266 -14.01 18.52 -1.90
N ALA A 267 -13.09 18.95 -2.74
CA ALA A 267 -13.34 19.66 -3.98
C ALA A 267 -13.22 18.76 -5.24
N GLY A 268 -12.70 17.55 -5.09
CA GLY A 268 -12.63 16.56 -6.16
C GLY A 268 -11.98 15.27 -5.71
N ILE A 269 -12.22 14.20 -6.45
CA ILE A 269 -11.55 12.91 -6.27
C ILE A 269 -11.14 12.40 -7.64
N GLU A 270 -9.88 12.00 -7.76
CA GLU A 270 -9.37 11.27 -8.90
C GLU A 270 -9.08 9.84 -8.50
N LEU A 271 -9.41 8.91 -9.38
CA LEU A 271 -9.10 7.51 -9.24
C LEU A 271 -7.72 7.26 -9.87
N TYR A 272 -6.74 6.92 -9.04
CA TYR A 272 -5.37 6.64 -9.47
C TYR A 272 -5.19 5.14 -9.74
N SER A 273 -4.65 4.81 -10.91
CA SER A 273 -4.39 3.44 -11.34
C SER A 273 -3.08 3.32 -12.14
N GLY A 274 -2.80 2.11 -12.64
CA GLY A 274 -1.60 1.74 -13.38
C GLY A 274 -0.32 1.66 -12.53
N LEU A 275 0.69 0.97 -13.06
CA LEU A 275 2.00 0.76 -12.42
C LEU A 275 3.13 1.60 -13.02
N SER A 276 2.81 2.56 -13.88
CA SER A 276 3.83 3.42 -14.50
C SER A 276 4.44 4.40 -13.49
N TYR A 277 5.77 4.48 -13.47
CA TYR A 277 6.52 5.48 -12.71
C TYR A 277 6.52 6.85 -13.37
N TYR A 278 6.28 6.91 -14.68
CA TYR A 278 6.41 8.12 -15.50
C TYR A 278 5.09 8.87 -15.71
N GLY A 279 4.00 8.30 -15.20
CA GLY A 279 2.66 8.85 -15.32
C GLY A 279 1.70 8.01 -14.51
N ILE A 280 0.67 8.67 -14.01
CA ILE A 280 -0.42 8.02 -13.28
C ILE A 280 -1.62 8.00 -14.21
N ASP A 281 -2.25 6.84 -14.36
CA ASP A 281 -3.53 6.78 -15.05
C ASP A 281 -4.58 7.32 -14.09
N THR A 282 -5.21 8.43 -14.46
CA THR A 282 -6.18 9.13 -13.63
C THR A 282 -7.56 9.17 -14.26
N GLU A 283 -8.60 9.01 -13.44
CA GLU A 283 -9.99 9.22 -13.85
C GLU A 283 -10.70 10.10 -12.81
N GLU A 284 -11.23 11.25 -13.23
CA GLU A 284 -11.98 12.12 -12.34
C GLU A 284 -13.33 11.50 -11.98
N LEU A 285 -13.65 11.45 -10.68
CA LEU A 285 -14.90 10.91 -10.17
C LEU A 285 -15.92 12.01 -9.94
N ASN A 286 -17.18 11.71 -10.29
CA ASN A 286 -18.29 12.60 -10.02
C ASN A 286 -18.66 12.57 -8.54
N LEU A 287 -18.48 13.69 -7.83
CA LEU A 287 -18.81 13.78 -6.40
C LEU A 287 -20.29 13.54 -6.12
N THR A 288 -21.20 13.94 -7.01
CA THR A 288 -22.64 13.71 -6.83
C THR A 288 -22.98 12.22 -6.93
N THR A 289 -22.26 11.46 -7.75
CA THR A 289 -22.40 10.00 -7.79
C THR A 289 -21.95 9.35 -6.47
N LEU A 290 -20.90 9.88 -5.83
CA LEU A 290 -20.33 9.30 -4.60
C LEU A 290 -21.05 9.75 -3.32
N PHE A 291 -21.48 11.00 -3.26
CA PHE A 291 -21.95 11.65 -2.03
C PHE A 291 -23.38 12.18 -2.12
N GLY A 292 -24.04 12.06 -3.29
CA GLY A 292 -25.42 12.45 -3.48
C GLY A 292 -25.69 13.92 -3.16
N ASP A 293 -26.67 14.14 -2.30
CA ASP A 293 -27.16 15.44 -1.82
C ASP A 293 -26.22 16.14 -0.83
N ARG A 294 -25.15 15.47 -0.38
CA ARG A 294 -24.08 16.11 0.42
C ARG A 294 -23.19 17.04 -0.41
N VAL A 295 -23.30 16.99 -1.74
CA VAL A 295 -22.58 17.91 -2.63
C VAL A 295 -23.30 19.26 -2.67
N ILE A 296 -22.65 20.28 -2.13
CA ILE A 296 -23.15 21.66 -2.10
C ILE A 296 -22.15 22.52 -2.85
N ASP A 297 -22.61 23.27 -3.86
CA ASP A 297 -21.76 24.14 -4.70
C ASP A 297 -20.51 23.43 -5.28
N GLY A 298 -20.64 22.14 -5.57
CA GLY A 298 -19.58 21.33 -6.16
C GLY A 298 -18.53 20.81 -5.17
N VAL A 299 -18.73 20.98 -3.87
CA VAL A 299 -17.86 20.45 -2.81
C VAL A 299 -18.64 19.60 -1.81
N VAL A 300 -17.93 18.81 -1.00
CA VAL A 300 -18.51 18.01 0.09
C VAL A 300 -17.87 18.42 1.42
N ASP A 301 -18.69 18.87 2.36
CA ASP A 301 -18.24 19.17 3.73
C ASP A 301 -17.76 17.89 4.42
N ALA A 302 -16.49 17.86 4.84
CA ALA A 302 -15.84 16.66 5.37
C ALA A 302 -16.08 16.50 6.88
N ASN A 303 -17.34 16.58 7.31
CA ASN A 303 -17.72 16.60 8.73
C ASN A 303 -17.44 15.29 9.49
N TRP A 304 -17.10 14.20 8.79
CA TRP A 304 -16.67 12.94 9.37
C TRP A 304 -15.18 12.95 9.77
N VAL A 305 -14.39 13.89 9.25
CA VAL A 305 -12.94 13.91 9.45
C VAL A 305 -12.62 14.46 10.83
N SER A 306 -11.90 13.68 11.64
CA SER A 306 -11.36 14.12 12.94
C SER A 306 -9.98 13.51 13.17
N GLY A 307 -9.05 14.31 13.68
CA GLY A 307 -7.69 13.86 14.00
C GLY A 307 -6.63 14.93 13.76
N VAL A 308 -5.37 14.50 13.81
CA VAL A 308 -4.22 15.35 13.51
C VAL A 308 -3.60 14.93 12.18
N TYR A 309 -3.42 15.91 11.30
CA TYR A 309 -2.89 15.73 9.95
C TYR A 309 -1.68 16.63 9.73
N ARG A 310 -0.84 16.24 8.77
CA ARG A 310 0.34 17.01 8.37
C ARG A 310 0.17 17.45 6.92
N ILE A 311 0.17 18.76 6.71
CA ILE A 311 0.21 19.40 5.39
C ILE A 311 1.68 19.65 5.03
N LYS A 312 2.11 19.21 3.86
CA LYS A 312 3.43 19.47 3.27
C LYS A 312 3.29 20.64 2.31
N HIS A 313 3.91 21.77 2.64
CA HIS A 313 3.96 22.93 1.77
C HIS A 313 5.15 22.81 0.81
N GLY A 314 5.00 23.30 -0.42
CA GLY A 314 6.04 23.13 -1.42
C GLY A 314 5.61 23.55 -2.81
N TYR A 315 6.34 23.04 -3.79
CA TYR A 315 6.04 23.21 -5.21
C TYR A 315 6.42 21.95 -5.98
N ALA A 316 5.69 21.65 -7.04
CA ALA A 316 6.03 20.57 -7.95
C ALA A 316 7.00 21.05 -9.04
N THR A 317 7.93 20.21 -9.43
CA THR A 317 8.72 20.39 -10.66
C THR A 317 8.70 19.11 -11.49
N GLU A 318 8.80 19.24 -12.81
CA GLU A 318 9.08 18.10 -13.67
C GLU A 318 10.58 17.88 -13.74
N GLN A 319 11.01 16.64 -13.52
CA GLN A 319 12.40 16.22 -13.65
C GLN A 319 12.54 15.21 -14.77
N ASP A 320 13.63 15.32 -15.53
CA ASP A 320 13.99 14.36 -16.58
C ASP A 320 14.33 13.02 -15.92
N ALA A 321 13.68 11.95 -16.40
CA ALA A 321 13.95 10.59 -15.94
C ALA A 321 15.28 10.02 -16.46
N GLY A 322 16.02 10.76 -17.28
CA GLY A 322 17.24 10.32 -17.95
C GLY A 322 16.98 9.54 -19.24
N TRP A 323 15.72 9.49 -19.70
CA TRP A 323 15.29 8.79 -20.91
C TRP A 323 14.51 9.77 -21.80
N PRO A 324 14.81 9.84 -23.12
CA PRO A 324 14.16 10.80 -24.01
C PRO A 324 12.63 10.68 -23.98
N GLY A 325 11.96 11.76 -23.57
CA GLY A 325 10.50 11.85 -23.52
C GLY A 325 9.85 11.38 -22.22
N TYR A 326 10.63 11.05 -21.18
CA TYR A 326 10.11 10.65 -19.89
C TYR A 326 10.49 11.67 -18.81
N THR A 327 9.48 12.23 -18.14
CA THR A 327 9.62 13.07 -16.96
C THR A 327 8.88 12.46 -15.78
N PHE A 328 9.25 12.85 -14.57
CA PHE A 328 8.48 12.55 -13.36
C PHE A 328 8.29 13.83 -12.55
N THR A 329 7.14 13.94 -11.88
CA THR A 329 6.83 15.09 -11.03
C THR A 329 7.42 14.87 -9.64
N VAL A 330 8.18 15.86 -9.16
CA VAL A 330 8.76 15.85 -7.81
C VAL A 330 8.20 17.01 -7.02
N PHE A 331 7.60 16.71 -5.87
CA PHE A 331 7.15 17.72 -4.92
C PHE A 331 8.27 18.11 -3.96
N HIS A 332 8.72 19.36 -4.05
CA HIS A 332 9.78 19.91 -3.21
C HIS A 332 9.19 20.57 -1.96
N VAL A 333 9.36 19.91 -0.82
CA VAL A 333 8.86 20.41 0.47
C VAL A 333 9.67 21.62 0.96
N THR A 334 8.97 22.68 1.32
CA THR A 334 9.52 23.93 1.88
C THR A 334 9.17 24.11 3.37
N GLY A 335 8.11 23.45 3.85
CA GLY A 335 7.72 23.44 5.26
C GLY A 335 6.56 22.48 5.51
N TYR A 336 6.15 22.38 6.77
CA TYR A 336 5.00 21.57 7.18
C TYR A 336 4.06 22.40 8.04
N THR A 337 2.77 22.05 8.02
CA THR A 337 1.80 22.51 9.01
C THR A 337 1.11 21.30 9.61
N PHE A 338 1.17 21.16 10.94
CA PHE A 338 0.34 20.21 11.68
C PHE A 338 -1.00 20.86 11.94
N VAL A 339 -2.10 20.19 11.60
CA VAL A 339 -3.46 20.68 11.78
C VAL A 339 -4.26 19.70 12.61
N ARG A 340 -5.06 20.21 13.54
CA ARG A 340 -6.11 19.45 14.23
C ARG A 340 -7.44 19.75 13.57
N ILE A 341 -8.13 18.70 13.20
CA ILE A 341 -9.46 18.77 12.62
C ILE A 341 -10.42 18.04 13.55
N GLU A 342 -11.53 18.67 13.87
CA GLU A 342 -12.62 18.11 14.67
C GLU A 342 -13.92 18.24 13.88
N GLN A 343 -14.47 17.10 13.45
CA GLN A 343 -15.70 17.03 12.65
C GLN A 343 -15.66 17.96 11.42
N GLY A 344 -14.55 17.88 10.67
CA GLY A 344 -14.30 18.71 9.50
C GLY A 344 -13.96 20.17 9.80
N ARG A 345 -13.72 20.55 11.07
CA ARG A 345 -13.33 21.91 11.45
C ARG A 345 -11.88 22.00 11.89
N LEU A 346 -11.12 22.92 11.31
CA LEU A 346 -9.79 23.25 11.77
C LEU A 346 -9.90 23.94 13.15
N THR A 347 -9.28 23.35 14.17
CA THR A 347 -9.32 23.90 15.55
C THR A 347 -7.95 24.36 16.06
N GLU A 348 -6.87 23.86 15.46
CA GLU A 348 -5.49 24.14 15.87
C GLU A 348 -4.56 23.95 14.67
N SER A 349 -3.56 24.83 14.51
CA SER A 349 -2.52 24.66 13.48
C SER A 349 -1.15 25.16 13.93
N TYR A 350 -0.10 24.46 13.49
CA TYR A 350 1.30 24.80 13.79
C TYR A 350 2.20 24.57 12.58
N SER A 351 2.79 25.64 12.05
CA SER A 351 3.74 25.57 10.94
C SER A 351 5.18 25.43 11.44
N VAL A 352 5.95 24.57 10.78
CA VAL A 352 7.36 24.29 11.08
C VAL A 352 8.19 24.24 9.79
N PRO A 353 9.49 24.52 9.84
CA PRO A 353 10.34 24.49 8.65
C PRO A 353 10.59 23.05 8.15
N LYS A 354 11.04 22.90 6.90
CA LYS A 354 11.26 21.59 6.26
C LYS A 354 12.27 20.68 6.97
N ASP A 355 13.20 21.26 7.74
CA ASP A 355 14.24 20.56 8.49
C ASP A 355 13.81 20.23 9.93
N PHE A 356 12.54 20.50 10.28
CA PHE A 356 11.96 20.11 11.55
C PHE A 356 12.02 18.59 11.75
N ASN A 357 12.60 18.17 12.87
CA ASN A 357 12.68 16.77 13.26
C ASN A 357 11.69 16.50 14.40
N PRO A 358 10.55 15.82 14.15
CA PRO A 358 9.59 15.55 15.21
C PRO A 358 10.17 14.67 16.34
N ALA A 359 11.24 13.90 16.08
CA ALA A 359 11.89 13.06 17.10
C ALA A 359 12.87 13.82 17.99
N LYS A 360 13.16 15.08 17.68
CA LYS A 360 14.08 15.93 18.43
C LYS A 360 13.43 17.29 18.66
N LEU A 361 12.29 17.28 19.34
CA LEU A 361 11.61 18.50 19.77
C LEU A 361 12.51 19.25 20.76
N PRO A 362 12.72 20.56 20.59
CA PRO A 362 13.37 21.39 21.59
C PRO A 362 12.58 21.36 22.92
N ASP A 363 13.28 21.34 24.05
CA ASP A 363 12.65 21.37 25.39
C ASP A 363 11.83 22.66 25.62
N ASP A 364 12.11 23.73 24.86
CA ASP A 364 11.43 25.02 24.89
C ASP A 364 10.42 25.22 23.75
N ALA A 365 10.10 24.16 22.99
CA ALA A 365 9.08 24.24 21.95
C ALA A 365 7.70 24.60 22.53
N ASP A 366 6.86 25.24 21.71
CA ASP A 366 5.48 25.57 22.10
C ASP A 366 4.76 24.30 22.62
N PRO A 367 4.15 24.33 23.82
CA PRO A 367 3.51 23.15 24.40
C PRO A 367 2.41 22.54 23.52
N GLY A 368 1.69 23.37 22.74
CA GLY A 368 0.70 22.89 21.80
C GLY A 368 1.32 22.27 20.55
N LEU A 369 2.48 22.77 20.08
CA LEU A 369 3.27 22.10 19.04
C LEU A 369 3.77 20.72 19.51
N ILE A 370 4.26 20.61 20.75
CA ILE A 370 4.68 19.32 21.32
C ILE A 370 3.49 18.36 21.31
N ARG A 371 2.36 18.78 21.87
CA ARG A 371 1.14 17.97 21.95
C ARG A 371 0.62 17.54 20.58
N ILE A 372 0.52 18.45 19.60
CA ILE A 372 -0.01 18.10 18.27
C ILE A 372 0.94 17.13 17.53
N VAL A 373 2.25 17.25 17.73
CA VAL A 373 3.23 16.31 17.14
C VAL A 373 3.15 14.94 17.81
N GLU A 374 2.95 14.90 19.13
CA GLU A 374 2.70 13.65 19.87
C GLU A 374 1.40 12.98 19.41
N ASP A 375 0.29 13.73 19.33
CA ASP A 375 -0.98 13.22 18.82
C ASP A 375 -0.89 12.77 17.36
N TYR A 376 -0.11 13.46 16.53
CA TYR A 376 0.18 13.03 15.17
C TYR A 376 0.94 11.71 15.15
N ARG A 377 1.78 11.40 16.15
CA ARG A 377 2.53 10.13 16.20
C ARG A 377 1.71 8.97 16.70
N LEU A 378 0.74 9.24 17.56
CA LEU A 378 -0.19 8.22 17.99
C LEU A 378 -0.99 7.72 16.77
N PRO A 379 -1.39 6.43 16.77
CA PRO A 379 -2.50 6.00 15.95
C PRO A 379 -3.65 6.99 16.20
N SER A 380 -4.14 7.69 15.16
CA SER A 380 -5.39 8.44 15.30
C SER A 380 -6.43 7.51 15.92
N VAL A 381 -6.97 7.91 17.06
CA VAL A 381 -7.95 7.14 17.81
C VAL A 381 -9.23 7.09 16.99
N PHE A 382 -9.32 6.14 16.06
CA PHE A 382 -10.56 5.80 15.36
C PHE A 382 -11.45 4.87 16.19
N ASP A 383 -11.12 4.66 17.48
CA ASP A 383 -12.00 4.07 18.49
C ASP A 383 -13.01 5.09 19.07
N THR A 384 -13.57 5.94 18.23
CA THR A 384 -14.85 6.58 18.59
C THR A 384 -15.89 6.01 17.65
N PRO A 385 -16.83 5.16 18.13
CA PRO A 385 -17.99 4.80 17.34
C PRO A 385 -18.64 6.11 16.92
N SER A 386 -18.63 6.39 15.62
CA SER A 386 -19.52 7.38 15.04
C SER A 386 -20.90 7.00 15.53
N ALA A 387 -21.55 7.90 16.26
CA ALA A 387 -22.95 7.70 16.65
C ALA A 387 -23.72 7.30 15.38
N PRO A 388 -24.59 6.27 15.44
CA PRO A 388 -25.33 5.86 14.27
C PRO A 388 -26.17 7.06 13.81
N THR A 389 -25.84 7.63 12.66
CA THR A 389 -26.85 8.31 11.87
C THR A 389 -27.84 7.23 11.45
N GLU A 390 -28.97 7.20 12.13
CA GLU A 390 -30.09 6.33 11.79
C GLU A 390 -30.46 6.54 10.32
N GLY A 391 -30.30 5.47 9.52
CA GLY A 391 -30.86 5.31 8.18
C GLY A 391 -30.13 6.06 7.08
N GLU A 392 -29.27 5.35 6.32
CA GLU A 392 -28.98 5.59 4.88
C GLU A 392 -27.81 4.76 4.30
N ALA A 393 -27.23 3.80 5.04
CA ALA A 393 -26.10 3.00 4.52
C ALA A 393 -26.50 1.80 3.62
N ASP A 394 -27.78 1.47 3.48
CA ASP A 394 -28.23 0.29 2.71
C ASP A 394 -28.63 0.57 1.24
N GLU A 395 -28.65 1.83 0.78
CA GLU A 395 -29.09 2.16 -0.58
C GLU A 395 -27.95 2.30 -1.62
N ALA A 396 -26.69 2.42 -1.18
CA ALA A 396 -25.56 2.65 -2.09
C ALA A 396 -25.11 1.42 -2.88
N GLN A 397 -25.52 0.20 -2.50
CA GLN A 397 -25.21 -1.03 -3.25
C GLN A 397 -26.33 -1.50 -4.19
N SER A 398 -27.58 -1.02 -4.06
CA SER A 398 -28.69 -1.50 -4.90
C SER A 398 -28.92 -0.70 -6.19
N SER A 399 -28.26 0.45 -6.35
CA SER A 399 -28.50 1.37 -7.46
C SER A 399 -27.61 1.18 -8.70
N LEU A 400 -26.69 0.19 -8.69
CA LEU A 400 -25.79 -0.10 -9.82
C LEU A 400 -26.14 -1.39 -10.61
N GLU A 401 -27.16 -2.17 -10.20
CA GLU A 401 -27.60 -3.38 -10.93
C GLU A 401 -28.88 -3.19 -11.79
N GLY A 402 -29.32 -1.95 -12.01
CA GLY A 402 -30.56 -1.66 -12.76
C GLY A 402 -30.39 -0.63 -13.88
N GLY A 403 -29.81 -1.02 -15.01
CA GLY A 403 -29.67 -0.15 -16.17
C GLY A 403 -29.33 -0.87 -17.47
N GLU A 404 -30.37 -1.46 -18.08
CA GLU A 404 -30.51 -2.05 -19.44
C GLU A 404 -29.82 -3.37 -19.80
#